data_AF-A0AAI9SYP3-F1
#
_entry.id   AF-A0AAI9SYP3-F1
#
_cell.length_a   1.000
_cell.length_b   1.000
_cell.length_c   1.000
_cell.angle_alpha   90.00
_cell.angle_beta   90.00
_cell.angle_gamma   90.00
#
_symmetry.space_group_name_H-M   'P 1'
#
loop_
_entity.id
_entity.type
_entity.pdbx_description
1 polymer ?
#
loop_
_entity_poly.entity_id
_entity_poly.type
_entity_poly.pdbx_seq_one_letter_code
_entity_poly.pdbx_strand_id
1 'polypeptide(L)'
;MYDPFASDVSTKQGRGTLPDWLEYGYLTRNYTRSISRTVKYAYNDLPLSQVAQGLRLTNDYNKYLNRSANWQNIWNSKAKAKGYTYKNFIQPRNYDLKFNFTNYDFMSCGGCYWGSNVYKNKPVEYGFLPVFDIAKLIQLMGGETHIHSANNNLYAFYGKEIVNVGNEPSIIVPFLLNCINQQWRSVELVRYIMRNNFHSGVKGLPGNPYGGALQAWVIFNMIGISGSKWHHNIPHYIAVFSKFEAKIGKRCDFPNCDKELILWRIFMFSQ
;
A
#
# COMPACT_ATOMS: atom_id res chain seq x y z
N MET A 1 -24.79 -10.61 -12.12
CA MET A 1 -23.79 -10.34 -13.18
C MET A 1 -22.51 -11.02 -12.73
N TYR A 2 -21.87 -11.75 -13.63
CA TYR A 2 -20.71 -12.61 -13.37
C TYR A 2 -19.57 -12.06 -14.23
N ASP A 3 -18.38 -11.89 -13.66
CA ASP A 3 -17.20 -11.50 -14.43
C ASP A 3 -16.67 -12.74 -15.14
N PRO A 4 -16.66 -12.80 -16.49
CA PRO A 4 -16.11 -13.94 -17.20
C PRO A 4 -14.63 -14.20 -16.88
N PHE A 5 -13.90 -13.20 -16.38
CA PHE A 5 -12.49 -13.31 -16.00
C PHE A 5 -12.29 -13.63 -14.50
N ALA A 6 -13.34 -13.58 -13.68
CA ALA A 6 -13.30 -13.95 -12.28
C ALA A 6 -14.66 -14.47 -11.81
N SER A 7 -14.87 -15.76 -12.02
CA SER A 7 -16.06 -16.50 -11.57
C SER A 7 -16.34 -16.38 -10.09
N ASP A 8 -15.24 -16.21 -9.37
CA ASP A 8 -15.10 -16.45 -7.96
C ASP A 8 -15.55 -15.22 -7.14
N VAL A 9 -16.19 -14.24 -7.81
CA VAL A 9 -16.67 -12.99 -7.21
C VAL A 9 -18.02 -12.56 -7.77
N SER A 10 -18.86 -12.01 -6.89
CA SER A 10 -20.00 -11.19 -7.32
C SER A 10 -19.50 -9.87 -7.91
N THR A 11 -19.96 -9.51 -9.10
CA THR A 11 -19.67 -8.18 -9.69
C THR A 11 -20.68 -7.11 -9.29
N LYS A 12 -21.69 -7.47 -8.49
CA LYS A 12 -22.79 -6.55 -8.17
C LYS A 12 -22.45 -5.66 -6.96
N GLN A 13 -22.09 -6.25 -5.82
CA GLN A 13 -21.71 -5.54 -4.59
C GLN A 13 -20.89 -6.44 -3.65
N GLY A 14 -20.16 -5.81 -2.73
CA GLY A 14 -19.53 -6.47 -1.58
C GLY A 14 -18.17 -7.13 -1.87
N ARG A 15 -17.60 -7.75 -0.84
CA ARG A 15 -16.37 -8.55 -0.99
C ARG A 15 -16.72 -9.86 -1.68
N GLY A 16 -16.13 -10.11 -2.85
CA GLY A 16 -16.46 -11.30 -3.64
C GLY A 16 -16.07 -12.65 -3.03
N THR A 17 -15.28 -12.68 -1.95
CA THR A 17 -14.70 -13.91 -1.36
C THR A 17 -14.78 -13.91 0.15
N LEU A 18 -15.99 -13.67 0.65
CA LEU A 18 -16.26 -13.61 2.08
C LEU A 18 -16.06 -14.94 2.82
N PRO A 19 -16.39 -16.13 2.28
CA PRO A 19 -16.22 -17.39 3.04
C PRO A 19 -14.81 -17.56 3.60
N ASP A 20 -13.78 -17.59 2.74
CA ASP A 20 -12.39 -17.69 3.17
C ASP A 20 -11.96 -16.55 4.10
N TRP A 21 -12.38 -15.31 3.81
CA TRP A 21 -12.02 -14.16 4.65
C TRP A 21 -12.59 -14.27 6.07
N LEU A 22 -13.81 -14.79 6.20
CA LEU A 22 -14.49 -14.93 7.49
C LEU A 22 -14.01 -16.18 8.25
N GLU A 23 -13.72 -17.26 7.55
CA GLU A 23 -13.30 -18.54 8.14
C GLU A 23 -11.81 -18.56 8.50
N TYR A 24 -10.94 -18.18 7.56
CA TYR A 24 -9.49 -18.30 7.72
C TYR A 24 -8.80 -16.97 8.03
N GLY A 25 -9.48 -15.84 7.79
CA GLY A 25 -8.84 -14.52 7.87
C GLY A 25 -7.81 -14.30 6.75
N TYR A 26 -7.88 -15.03 5.65
CA TYR A 26 -7.13 -14.79 4.41
C TYR A 26 -7.80 -15.54 3.28
N LEU A 27 -7.46 -15.21 2.04
CA LEU A 27 -7.99 -15.92 0.88
C LEU A 27 -7.04 -17.05 0.50
N THR A 28 -7.58 -18.25 0.35
CA THR A 28 -6.86 -19.40 -0.19
C THR A 28 -6.73 -19.28 -1.70
N ARG A 29 -5.94 -20.18 -2.31
CA ARG A 29 -5.86 -20.26 -3.79
C ARG A 29 -7.08 -20.92 -4.45
N ASN A 30 -8.11 -21.28 -3.69
CA ASN A 30 -9.41 -21.62 -4.27
C ASN A 30 -10.04 -20.39 -4.93
N TYR A 31 -9.58 -19.20 -4.55
CA TYR A 31 -9.98 -17.92 -5.11
C TYR A 31 -8.84 -17.23 -5.84
N THR A 32 -9.21 -16.46 -6.85
CA THR A 32 -8.28 -15.66 -7.62
C THR A 32 -7.77 -14.48 -6.79
N ARG A 33 -6.55 -14.02 -7.09
CA ARG A 33 -5.93 -12.83 -6.45
C ARG A 33 -5.80 -12.95 -4.94
N SER A 34 -5.66 -14.18 -4.45
CA SER A 34 -5.57 -14.56 -3.04
C SER A 34 -4.70 -13.62 -2.20
N ILE A 35 -3.46 -13.35 -2.64
CA ILE A 35 -2.53 -12.44 -1.95
C ILE A 35 -3.06 -11.01 -1.97
N SER A 36 -3.28 -10.47 -3.17
CA SER A 36 -3.61 -9.05 -3.33
C SER A 36 -4.90 -8.65 -2.64
N ARG A 37 -5.90 -9.55 -2.63
CA ARG A 37 -7.18 -9.34 -1.95
C ARG A 37 -7.06 -9.51 -0.45
N THR A 38 -6.27 -10.46 0.05
CA THR A 38 -6.01 -10.59 1.50
C THR A 38 -5.44 -9.30 2.06
N VAL A 39 -4.39 -8.76 1.42
CA VAL A 39 -3.76 -7.49 1.85
C VAL A 39 -4.73 -6.32 1.73
N LYS A 40 -5.49 -6.22 0.64
CA LYS A 40 -6.46 -5.13 0.44
C LYS A 40 -7.68 -5.22 1.34
N TYR A 41 -8.14 -6.42 1.71
CA TYR A 41 -9.24 -6.59 2.65
C TYR A 41 -8.81 -6.19 4.07
N ALA A 42 -7.60 -6.56 4.46
CA ALA A 42 -6.98 -6.09 5.70
C ALA A 42 -6.88 -4.55 5.72
N TYR A 43 -6.37 -3.95 4.64
CA TYR A 43 -6.33 -2.49 4.49
C TYR A 43 -7.72 -1.85 4.62
N ASN A 44 -8.75 -2.44 4.02
CA ASN A 44 -10.12 -1.92 4.07
C ASN A 44 -10.78 -2.07 5.45
N ASP A 45 -10.36 -3.04 6.28
CA ASP A 45 -10.89 -3.24 7.62
C ASP A 45 -10.34 -2.21 8.62
N LEU A 46 -9.13 -1.66 8.43
CA LEU A 46 -8.60 -0.61 9.30
C LEU A 46 -9.45 0.68 9.33
N PRO A 47 -9.77 1.36 8.21
CA PRO A 47 -10.57 2.58 8.26
C PRO A 47 -11.98 2.30 8.79
N LEU A 48 -12.52 1.09 8.57
CA LEU A 48 -13.81 0.70 9.13
C LEU A 48 -13.76 0.58 10.67
N SER A 49 -12.63 0.13 11.23
CA SER A 49 -12.41 0.18 12.68
C SER A 49 -12.38 1.62 13.18
N GLN A 50 -11.75 2.55 12.45
CA GLN A 50 -11.71 3.97 12.83
C GLN A 50 -13.11 4.61 12.80
N VAL A 51 -13.93 4.29 11.80
CA VAL A 51 -15.33 4.72 11.75
C VAL A 51 -16.12 4.17 12.94
N ALA A 52 -15.97 2.88 13.24
CA ALA A 52 -16.63 2.25 14.39
C ALA A 52 -16.20 2.89 15.72
N GLN A 53 -14.91 3.25 15.86
CA GLN A 53 -14.39 3.96 17.01
C GLN A 53 -15.06 5.34 17.17
N GLY A 54 -15.13 6.13 16.08
CA GLY A 54 -15.79 7.44 16.08
C GLY A 54 -17.27 7.37 16.44
N LEU A 55 -17.95 6.28 16.05
CA LEU A 55 -19.35 6.00 16.38
C LEU A 55 -19.54 5.31 17.75
N ARG A 56 -18.46 5.06 18.50
CA ARG A 56 -18.47 4.37 19.81
C ARG A 56 -19.04 2.94 19.76
N LEU A 57 -18.86 2.25 18.63
CA LEU A 57 -19.27 0.85 18.42
C LEU A 57 -18.11 -0.10 18.77
N THR A 58 -17.89 -0.35 20.06
CA THR A 58 -16.71 -1.09 20.58
C THR A 58 -16.54 -2.49 19.97
N ASN A 59 -17.64 -3.23 19.79
CA ASN A 59 -17.57 -4.58 19.21
C ASN A 59 -17.10 -4.56 17.74
N ASP A 60 -17.61 -3.61 16.95
CA ASP A 60 -17.20 -3.46 15.56
C ASP A 60 -15.78 -2.91 15.44
N TYR A 61 -15.39 -1.96 16.31
CA TYR A 61 -14.01 -1.50 16.40
C TYR A 61 -13.05 -2.67 16.60
N ASN A 62 -13.26 -3.49 17.63
CA ASN A 62 -12.41 -4.63 17.94
C ASN A 62 -12.39 -5.66 16.79
N LYS A 63 -13.57 -5.96 16.21
CA LYS A 63 -13.70 -6.88 15.08
C LYS A 63 -12.90 -6.42 13.87
N TYR A 64 -13.07 -5.16 13.43
CA TYR A 64 -12.41 -4.66 12.22
C TYR A 64 -10.94 -4.36 12.45
N LEU A 65 -10.55 -3.92 13.65
CA LEU A 65 -9.14 -3.78 14.01
C LEU A 65 -8.44 -5.14 13.97
N ASN A 66 -9.01 -6.17 14.58
CA ASN A 66 -8.43 -7.52 14.53
C ASN A 66 -8.36 -8.06 13.10
N ARG A 67 -9.40 -7.83 12.28
CA ARG A 67 -9.38 -8.21 10.86
C ARG A 67 -8.39 -7.39 10.03
N SER A 68 -8.05 -6.18 10.44
CA SER A 68 -6.99 -5.43 9.75
C SER A 68 -5.63 -6.11 9.91
N ALA A 69 -5.39 -6.87 10.99
CA ALA A 69 -4.15 -7.63 11.19
C ALA A 69 -4.06 -8.93 10.35
N ASN A 70 -5.14 -9.33 9.67
CA ASN A 70 -5.22 -10.60 8.93
C ASN A 70 -4.22 -10.74 7.77
N TRP A 71 -3.65 -9.65 7.26
CA TRP A 71 -2.57 -9.73 6.26
C TRP A 71 -1.38 -10.57 6.78
N GLN A 72 -1.18 -10.61 8.10
CA GLN A 72 -0.13 -11.39 8.75
C GLN A 72 -0.33 -12.90 8.58
N ASN A 73 -1.55 -13.37 8.34
CA ASN A 73 -1.86 -14.80 8.18
C ASN A 73 -1.23 -15.43 6.93
N ILE A 74 -0.87 -14.62 5.95
CA ILE A 74 -0.16 -15.06 4.74
C ILE A 74 1.34 -14.73 4.78
N TRP A 75 1.86 -14.24 5.91
CA TRP A 75 3.27 -13.92 6.05
C TRP A 75 4.11 -15.17 6.32
N ASN A 76 4.96 -15.56 5.37
CA ASN A 76 5.85 -16.71 5.51
C ASN A 76 7.28 -16.27 5.84
N SER A 77 7.74 -16.51 7.07
CA SER A 77 9.13 -16.22 7.49
C SER A 77 10.19 -17.10 6.81
N LYS A 78 9.78 -18.21 6.18
CA LYS A 78 10.68 -19.11 5.43
C LYS A 78 10.79 -18.72 3.95
N ALA A 79 9.98 -17.77 3.49
CA ALA A 79 10.03 -17.26 2.13
C ALA A 79 11.36 -16.55 1.83
N LYS A 80 11.91 -16.81 0.65
CA LYS A 80 13.16 -16.20 0.16
C LYS A 80 12.99 -15.79 -1.29
N ALA A 81 13.41 -14.56 -1.61
CA ALA A 81 13.51 -14.11 -3.00
C ALA A 81 14.82 -14.61 -3.61
N LYS A 82 14.75 -15.37 -4.70
CA LYS A 82 15.94 -15.89 -5.37
C LYS A 82 16.79 -14.74 -5.90
N GLY A 83 18.09 -14.72 -5.56
CA GLY A 83 19.03 -13.68 -6.01
C GLY A 83 19.01 -12.39 -5.19
N TYR A 84 18.29 -12.36 -4.06
CA TYR A 84 18.23 -11.20 -3.15
C TYR A 84 18.48 -11.60 -1.70
N THR A 85 18.94 -10.64 -0.90
CA THR A 85 19.30 -10.85 0.51
C THR A 85 18.10 -10.82 1.45
N TYR A 86 17.00 -10.18 1.04
CA TYR A 86 15.82 -10.02 1.90
C TYR A 86 14.92 -11.26 1.86
N LYS A 87 14.37 -11.61 3.03
CA LYS A 87 13.54 -12.78 3.32
C LYS A 87 12.24 -12.31 3.98
N ASN A 88 11.34 -13.26 4.28
CA ASN A 88 10.06 -13.01 4.94
C ASN A 88 9.10 -12.26 4.00
N PHE A 89 8.22 -13.00 3.34
CA PHE A 89 7.29 -12.43 2.39
C PHE A 89 5.91 -13.04 2.55
N ILE A 90 4.92 -12.28 2.08
CA ILE A 90 3.59 -12.82 1.86
C ILE A 90 3.65 -13.97 0.84
N GLN A 91 2.92 -15.04 1.12
CA GLN A 91 2.87 -16.24 0.29
C GLN A 91 1.44 -16.79 0.31
N PRO A 92 0.92 -17.37 -0.78
CA PRO A 92 -0.40 -17.99 -0.76
C PRO A 92 -0.44 -19.10 0.29
N ARG A 93 -1.60 -19.27 0.91
CA ARG A 93 -1.83 -20.27 1.95
C ARG A 93 -3.09 -21.05 1.62
N ASN A 94 -3.07 -22.36 1.85
CA ASN A 94 -4.20 -23.24 1.56
C ASN A 94 -5.21 -23.24 2.73
N TYR A 95 -6.35 -23.91 2.54
CA TYR A 95 -7.37 -24.09 3.58
C TYR A 95 -6.85 -24.92 4.76
N ASP A 96 -5.88 -25.81 4.53
CA ASP A 96 -5.23 -26.64 5.57
C ASP A 96 -4.16 -25.87 6.37
N LEU A 97 -4.17 -24.54 6.29
CA LEU A 97 -3.25 -23.63 6.97
C LEU A 97 -1.78 -23.77 6.54
N LYS A 98 -1.46 -24.52 5.48
CA LYS A 98 -0.08 -24.63 4.95
C LYS A 98 0.19 -23.61 3.86
N PHE A 99 1.40 -23.07 3.85
CA PHE A 99 1.87 -22.23 2.75
C PHE A 99 1.99 -23.05 1.47
N ASN A 100 1.56 -22.44 0.36
CA ASN A 100 1.59 -23.08 -0.96
C ASN A 100 2.79 -22.57 -1.76
N PHE A 101 3.67 -23.48 -2.16
CA PHE A 101 4.89 -23.18 -2.92
C PHE A 101 4.75 -23.50 -4.41
N THR A 102 3.68 -24.18 -4.82
CA THR A 102 3.49 -24.65 -6.19
C THR A 102 3.32 -23.47 -7.15
N ASN A 103 4.16 -23.39 -8.19
CA ASN A 103 4.11 -22.38 -9.25
C ASN A 103 4.05 -20.95 -8.70
N TYR A 104 4.84 -20.67 -7.65
CA TYR A 104 4.87 -19.39 -6.99
C TYR A 104 6.30 -18.87 -6.84
N ASP A 105 6.51 -17.63 -7.26
CA ASP A 105 7.77 -16.90 -7.16
C ASP A 105 7.48 -15.49 -6.65
N PHE A 106 8.22 -15.03 -5.66
CA PHE A 106 8.07 -13.69 -5.10
C PHE A 106 8.45 -12.59 -6.09
N MET A 107 9.33 -12.91 -7.03
CA MET A 107 9.89 -11.99 -8.02
C MET A 107 9.11 -11.97 -9.34
N SER A 108 8.12 -12.85 -9.48
CA SER A 108 7.28 -12.97 -10.68
C SER A 108 5.80 -13.03 -10.29
N CYS A 109 4.98 -12.17 -10.91
CA CYS A 109 3.53 -12.28 -10.75
C CYS A 109 2.89 -13.33 -11.67
N GLY A 110 3.69 -14.09 -12.44
CA GLY A 110 3.20 -15.06 -13.41
C GLY A 110 2.35 -14.36 -14.46
N GLY A 111 1.03 -14.55 -14.40
CA GLY A 111 0.07 -13.87 -15.28
C GLY A 111 -0.27 -12.43 -14.86
N CYS A 112 0.01 -12.02 -13.62
CA CYS A 112 -0.20 -10.65 -13.11
C CYS A 112 -1.63 -10.09 -13.30
N TYR A 113 -2.64 -10.93 -13.45
CA TYR A 113 -4.00 -10.51 -13.83
C TYR A 113 -5.08 -11.27 -13.05
N TRP A 114 -6.34 -11.25 -13.52
CA TRP A 114 -7.50 -11.73 -12.74
C TRP A 114 -7.30 -13.12 -12.14
N GLY A 115 -6.77 -14.09 -12.88
CA GLY A 115 -6.56 -15.47 -12.39
C GLY A 115 -5.30 -15.72 -11.56
N SER A 116 -4.43 -14.71 -11.38
CA SER A 116 -3.16 -14.86 -10.67
C SER A 116 -3.31 -14.66 -9.16
N ASN A 117 -2.31 -15.06 -8.35
CA ASN A 117 -2.32 -14.81 -6.90
C ASN A 117 -2.28 -13.29 -6.55
N VAL A 118 -1.75 -12.49 -7.45
CA VAL A 118 -1.58 -11.04 -7.34
C VAL A 118 -2.13 -10.35 -8.58
N TYR A 119 -2.55 -9.10 -8.45
CA TYR A 119 -3.08 -8.29 -9.55
C TYR A 119 -2.10 -7.18 -9.90
N LYS A 120 -1.61 -7.16 -11.15
CA LYS A 120 -0.76 -6.12 -11.77
C LYS A 120 0.62 -5.85 -11.16
N ASN A 121 0.96 -6.40 -10.00
CA ASN A 121 2.26 -6.21 -9.35
C ASN A 121 2.83 -7.54 -8.85
N LYS A 122 4.15 -7.60 -8.66
CA LYS A 122 4.84 -8.79 -8.16
C LYS A 122 4.52 -9.03 -6.68
N PRO A 123 4.55 -10.28 -6.19
CA PRO A 123 4.28 -10.53 -4.77
C PRO A 123 5.23 -9.81 -3.81
N VAL A 124 6.49 -9.60 -4.21
CA VAL A 124 7.43 -8.78 -3.45
C VAL A 124 6.90 -7.38 -3.15
N GLU A 125 6.24 -6.72 -4.11
CA GLU A 125 5.70 -5.37 -3.95
C GLU A 125 4.53 -5.35 -2.96
N TYR A 126 3.66 -6.35 -3.04
CA TYR A 126 2.57 -6.53 -2.08
C TYR A 126 3.08 -6.78 -0.66
N GLY A 127 4.30 -7.31 -0.49
CA GLY A 127 4.92 -7.51 0.82
C GLY A 127 5.14 -6.21 1.58
N PHE A 128 5.28 -5.08 0.88
CA PHE A 128 5.51 -3.76 1.46
C PHE A 128 4.21 -2.94 1.64
N LEU A 129 3.08 -3.44 1.15
CA LEU A 129 1.78 -2.74 1.21
C LEU A 129 1.10 -2.67 2.58
N PRO A 130 1.37 -3.54 3.57
CA PRO A 130 0.84 -3.40 4.92
C PRO A 130 1.38 -2.19 5.70
N VAL A 131 1.57 -1.04 5.04
CA VAL A 131 2.03 0.24 5.63
C VAL A 131 1.12 0.76 6.74
N PHE A 132 -0.12 0.27 6.77
CA PHE A 132 -1.12 0.57 7.78
C PHE A 132 -0.87 -0.17 9.11
N ASP A 133 0.03 -1.16 9.11
CA ASP A 133 0.49 -1.93 10.28
C ASP A 133 2.04 -1.94 10.31
N ILE A 134 2.62 -0.73 10.22
CA ILE A 134 4.04 -0.55 9.89
C ILE A 134 5.01 -1.11 10.93
N ALA A 135 4.66 -1.02 12.22
CA ALA A 135 5.50 -1.55 13.29
C ALA A 135 5.63 -3.07 13.17
N LYS A 136 4.50 -3.74 12.91
CA LYS A 136 4.48 -5.19 12.70
C LYS A 136 5.16 -5.58 11.40
N LEU A 137 4.98 -4.80 10.34
CA LEU A 137 5.67 -4.99 9.06
C LEU A 137 7.20 -4.95 9.22
N ILE A 138 7.73 -3.92 9.88
CA ILE A 138 9.17 -3.79 10.16
C ILE A 138 9.65 -4.98 10.99
N GLN A 139 8.92 -5.37 12.03
CA GLN A 139 9.24 -6.56 12.84
C GLN A 139 9.33 -7.82 11.98
N LEU A 140 8.29 -8.08 11.17
CA LEU A 140 8.16 -9.29 10.37
C LEU A 140 9.14 -9.37 9.20
N MET A 141 9.60 -8.23 8.69
CA MET A 141 10.67 -8.14 7.70
C MET A 141 12.06 -8.37 8.28
N GLY A 142 12.23 -8.36 9.61
CA GLY A 142 13.51 -8.55 10.28
C GLY A 142 14.22 -7.25 10.66
N GLY A 143 13.47 -6.17 10.84
CA GLY A 143 13.95 -4.87 11.32
C GLY A 143 14.29 -3.87 10.22
N GLU A 144 14.78 -2.71 10.65
CA GLU A 144 15.02 -1.54 9.78
C GLU A 144 16.02 -1.82 8.66
N THR A 145 17.07 -2.61 8.93
CA THR A 145 18.09 -2.99 7.94
C THR A 145 17.50 -3.70 6.72
N HIS A 146 16.46 -4.52 6.93
CA HIS A 146 15.78 -5.21 5.83
C HIS A 146 14.95 -4.24 4.98
N ILE A 147 14.24 -3.30 5.62
CA ILE A 147 13.49 -2.24 4.90
C ILE A 147 14.42 -1.39 4.04
N HIS A 148 15.57 -1.02 4.61
CA HIS A 148 16.61 -0.29 3.91
C HIS A 148 17.13 -1.07 2.70
N SER A 149 17.56 -2.32 2.90
CA SER A 149 18.11 -3.17 1.83
C SER A 149 17.07 -3.45 0.74
N ALA A 150 15.80 -3.63 1.09
CA ALA A 150 14.74 -3.81 0.10
C ALA A 150 14.57 -2.55 -0.76
N ASN A 151 14.44 -1.37 -0.14
CA ASN A 151 14.28 -0.11 -0.88
C ASN A 151 15.44 0.16 -1.85
N ASN A 152 16.68 -0.17 -1.46
CA ASN A 152 17.83 -0.02 -2.37
C ASN A 152 17.75 -0.96 -3.58
N ASN A 153 17.09 -2.11 -3.48
CA ASN A 153 17.02 -3.06 -4.59
C ASN A 153 15.80 -2.88 -5.49
N LEU A 154 14.71 -2.34 -4.94
CA LEU A 154 13.41 -2.29 -5.61
C LEU A 154 13.37 -1.31 -6.78
N TYR A 155 14.15 -0.23 -6.74
CA TYR A 155 14.14 0.83 -7.75
C TYR A 155 15.46 0.93 -8.49
N ALA A 156 15.42 1.42 -9.73
CA ALA A 156 16.59 1.69 -10.56
C ALA A 156 17.59 2.66 -9.90
N PHE A 157 17.14 3.49 -8.96
CA PHE A 157 18.00 4.50 -8.31
C PHE A 157 19.20 3.90 -7.59
N TYR A 158 19.00 2.74 -6.94
CA TYR A 158 20.01 2.07 -6.12
C TYR A 158 20.23 0.61 -6.55
N GLY A 159 19.40 0.07 -7.43
CA GLY A 159 19.32 -1.36 -7.69
C GLY A 159 18.79 -1.70 -9.09
N LYS A 160 18.27 -2.93 -9.25
CA LYS A 160 17.98 -3.55 -10.55
C LYS A 160 16.60 -3.24 -11.14
N GLU A 161 15.84 -2.34 -10.52
CA GLU A 161 14.44 -2.05 -10.86
C GLU A 161 13.53 -3.29 -10.86
N ILE A 162 12.98 -3.60 -9.70
CA ILE A 162 12.06 -4.73 -9.52
C ILE A 162 10.61 -4.30 -9.71
N VAL A 163 10.29 -3.09 -9.28
CA VAL A 163 8.91 -2.60 -9.19
C VAL A 163 8.48 -1.91 -10.48
N ASN A 164 7.17 -1.88 -10.73
CA ASN A 164 6.59 -1.10 -11.82
C ASN A 164 5.98 0.19 -11.27
N VAL A 165 6.70 1.31 -11.34
CA VAL A 165 6.24 2.63 -10.84
C VAL A 165 4.99 3.16 -11.57
N GLY A 166 4.62 2.57 -12.70
CA GLY A 166 3.35 2.81 -13.38
C GLY A 166 2.13 2.20 -12.69
N ASN A 167 2.28 1.48 -11.58
CA ASN A 167 1.21 0.87 -10.80
C ASN A 167 1.23 1.33 -9.33
N GLU A 168 0.05 1.41 -8.72
CA GLU A 168 -0.16 2.01 -7.39
C GLU A 168 0.63 1.35 -6.25
N PRO A 169 0.80 0.01 -6.21
CA PRO A 169 1.57 -0.61 -5.13
C PRO A 169 3.04 -0.20 -5.06
N SER A 170 3.61 0.19 -6.19
CA SER A 170 5.04 0.53 -6.30
C SER A 170 5.35 1.92 -5.80
N ILE A 171 4.38 2.84 -5.74
CA ILE A 171 4.62 4.25 -5.43
C ILE A 171 4.48 4.55 -3.93
N ILE A 172 4.11 3.56 -3.12
CA ILE A 172 3.99 3.70 -1.65
C ILE A 172 5.24 3.27 -0.89
N VAL A 173 6.02 2.33 -1.44
CA VAL A 173 7.19 1.74 -0.77
C VAL A 173 8.29 2.74 -0.39
N PRO A 174 8.58 3.83 -1.17
CA PRO A 174 9.63 4.77 -0.78
C PRO A 174 9.37 5.40 0.59
N PHE A 175 8.10 5.58 0.93
CA PHE A 175 7.70 6.18 2.20
C PHE A 175 7.94 5.29 3.42
N LEU A 176 8.24 4.00 3.24
CA LEU A 176 8.65 3.14 4.36
C LEU A 176 9.97 3.62 5.00
N LEU A 177 10.82 4.30 4.22
CA LEU A 177 12.06 4.89 4.72
C LEU A 177 11.80 5.96 5.79
N ASN A 178 10.63 6.61 5.76
CA ASN A 178 10.21 7.57 6.78
C ASN A 178 9.99 6.92 8.15
N CYS A 179 9.66 5.63 8.17
CA CYS A 179 9.34 4.89 9.38
C CYS A 179 10.57 4.25 10.03
N ILE A 180 11.74 4.34 9.39
CA ILE A 180 13.02 3.86 9.91
C ILE A 180 14.05 5.00 10.04
N ASN A 181 13.57 6.23 10.23
CA ASN A 181 14.39 7.44 10.36
C ASN A 181 15.34 7.72 9.17
N GLN A 182 14.90 7.37 7.96
CA GLN A 182 15.61 7.62 6.70
C GLN A 182 14.80 8.52 5.76
N GLN A 183 14.16 9.56 6.29
CA GLN A 183 13.26 10.45 5.56
C GLN A 183 13.94 11.08 4.33
N TRP A 184 15.21 11.49 4.48
CA TRP A 184 16.00 12.07 3.38
C TRP A 184 16.14 11.13 2.18
N ARG A 185 16.25 9.81 2.41
CA ARG A 185 16.27 8.81 1.33
C ARG A 185 14.92 8.65 0.66
N SER A 186 13.82 8.75 1.41
CA SER A 186 12.47 8.77 0.82
C SER A 186 12.36 9.93 -0.17
N VAL A 187 12.86 11.11 0.20
CA VAL A 187 12.83 12.31 -0.64
C VAL A 187 13.66 12.14 -1.91
N GLU A 188 14.89 11.65 -1.78
CA GLU A 188 15.74 11.39 -2.95
C GLU A 188 15.11 10.38 -3.91
N LEU A 189 14.61 9.27 -3.37
CA LEU A 189 14.01 8.20 -4.18
C LEU A 189 12.72 8.67 -4.87
N VAL A 190 11.86 9.39 -4.17
CA VAL A 190 10.67 10.02 -4.76
C VAL A 190 11.05 10.98 -5.88
N ARG A 191 12.02 11.87 -5.65
CA ARG A 191 12.47 12.84 -6.67
C ARG A 191 13.06 12.12 -7.88
N TYR A 192 13.81 11.04 -7.66
CA TYR A 192 14.31 10.18 -8.73
C TYR A 192 13.14 9.59 -9.55
N ILE A 193 12.16 8.97 -8.91
CA ILE A 193 11.00 8.37 -9.59
C ILE A 193 10.26 9.44 -10.39
N MET A 194 9.98 10.60 -9.80
CA MET A 194 9.30 11.70 -10.48
C MET A 194 10.06 12.15 -11.73
N ARG A 195 11.38 12.39 -11.62
CA ARG A 195 12.19 12.91 -12.71
C ARG A 195 12.37 11.93 -13.87
N ASN A 196 12.46 10.63 -13.58
CA ASN A 196 12.78 9.62 -14.59
C ASN A 196 11.54 8.95 -15.19
N ASN A 197 10.40 9.01 -14.52
CA ASN A 197 9.21 8.26 -14.93
C ASN A 197 8.02 9.16 -15.29
N PHE A 198 8.02 10.44 -14.90
CA PHE A 198 6.95 11.38 -15.19
C PHE A 198 7.44 12.52 -16.10
N HIS A 199 6.71 12.75 -17.19
CA HIS A 199 7.05 13.73 -18.21
C HIS A 199 5.85 14.63 -18.52
N SER A 200 6.11 15.77 -19.15
CA SER A 200 5.04 16.60 -19.72
C SER A 200 4.49 15.96 -21.00
N GLY A 201 3.19 16.14 -21.25
CA GLY A 201 2.52 15.71 -22.49
C GLY A 201 1.66 14.44 -22.37
N VAL A 202 1.10 14.01 -23.51
CA VAL A 202 0.06 12.96 -23.57
C VAL A 202 0.54 11.56 -23.17
N LYS A 203 1.85 11.31 -23.20
CA LYS A 203 2.49 10.07 -22.74
C LYS A 203 3.32 10.31 -21.47
N GLY A 204 2.93 11.30 -20.69
CA GLY A 204 3.68 11.77 -19.53
C GLY A 204 3.67 10.83 -18.31
N LEU A 205 2.77 9.85 -18.28
CA LEU A 205 2.63 8.94 -17.14
C LEU A 205 3.34 7.60 -17.39
N PRO A 206 3.96 7.00 -16.36
CA PRO A 206 4.63 5.71 -16.49
C PRO A 206 3.66 4.52 -16.58
N GLY A 207 2.36 4.76 -16.41
CA GLY A 207 1.31 3.75 -16.45
C GLY A 207 -0.08 4.35 -16.59
N ASN A 208 -1.10 3.57 -16.27
CA ASN A 208 -2.50 4.02 -16.35
C ASN A 208 -2.73 5.16 -15.34
N PRO A 209 -3.51 6.20 -15.67
CA PRO A 209 -3.84 7.28 -14.73
C PRO A 209 -4.59 6.83 -13.47
N TYR A 210 -5.27 5.67 -13.47
CA TYR A 210 -6.03 5.15 -12.33
C TYR A 210 -6.97 6.17 -11.70
N GLY A 211 -7.75 6.85 -12.55
CA GLY A 211 -8.67 7.89 -12.10
C GLY A 211 -7.99 9.14 -11.51
N GLY A 212 -6.70 9.35 -11.79
CA GLY A 212 -5.92 10.49 -11.29
C GLY A 212 -4.95 10.15 -10.16
N ALA A 213 -4.83 8.87 -9.74
CA ALA A 213 -4.01 8.48 -8.60
C ALA A 213 -2.52 8.82 -8.79
N LEU A 214 -1.96 8.55 -9.97
CA LEU A 214 -0.54 8.84 -10.25
C LEU A 214 -0.27 10.35 -10.34
N GLN A 215 -1.20 11.12 -10.92
CA GLN A 215 -1.11 12.57 -10.98
C GLN A 215 -1.21 13.19 -9.59
N ALA A 216 -2.16 12.72 -8.78
CA ALA A 216 -2.29 13.14 -7.40
C ALA A 216 -0.99 12.82 -6.64
N TRP A 217 -0.43 11.61 -6.80
CA TRP A 217 0.85 11.26 -6.21
C TRP A 217 1.94 12.27 -6.58
N VAL A 218 2.11 12.60 -7.87
CA VAL A 218 3.07 13.64 -8.30
C VAL A 218 2.80 14.98 -7.61
N ILE A 219 1.56 15.47 -7.60
CA ILE A 219 1.20 16.75 -6.98
C ILE A 219 1.52 16.74 -5.48
N PHE A 220 1.11 15.70 -4.75
CA PHE A 220 1.37 15.56 -3.30
C PHE A 220 2.87 15.51 -3.00
N ASN A 221 3.69 14.90 -3.86
CA ASN A 221 5.15 14.89 -3.72
C ASN A 221 5.79 16.23 -4.11
N MET A 222 5.29 16.93 -5.13
CA MET A 222 5.75 18.29 -5.50
C MET A 222 5.51 19.30 -4.39
N ILE A 223 4.36 19.22 -3.72
CA ILE A 223 4.05 20.06 -2.56
C ILE A 223 4.64 19.54 -1.27
N GLY A 224 5.37 18.41 -1.31
CA GLY A 224 6.05 17.80 -0.17
C GLY A 224 5.14 17.40 0.98
N ILE A 225 3.92 16.92 0.72
CA ILE A 225 2.98 16.40 1.75
C ILE A 225 2.70 14.92 1.46
N SER A 226 3.74 14.16 1.15
CA SER A 226 3.61 12.77 0.74
C SER A 226 4.51 11.90 1.60
N GLY A 227 3.95 10.78 2.03
CA GLY A 227 4.60 9.87 2.95
C GLY A 227 3.99 9.94 4.33
N SER A 228 3.23 8.90 4.65
CA SER A 228 2.62 8.70 5.96
C SER A 228 3.62 8.02 6.90
N LYS A 229 4.01 8.72 7.97
CA LYS A 229 4.35 8.04 9.22
C LYS A 229 3.02 7.75 9.92
N TRP A 230 2.65 6.48 10.06
CA TRP A 230 1.46 6.13 10.82
C TRP A 230 1.78 6.12 12.31
N HIS A 231 1.15 7.00 13.06
CA HIS A 231 1.22 7.01 14.53
C HIS A 231 -0.22 7.05 15.04
N HIS A 232 -0.59 6.13 15.93
CA HIS A 232 -1.96 5.97 16.45
C HIS A 232 -3.07 5.93 15.37
N ASN A 233 -2.85 5.21 14.26
CA ASN A 233 -3.79 5.11 13.12
C ASN A 233 -4.07 6.43 12.38
N ILE A 234 -3.24 7.46 12.58
CA ILE A 234 -3.33 8.75 11.88
C ILE A 234 -2.16 8.86 10.89
N PRO A 235 -2.40 9.26 9.62
CA PRO A 235 -1.32 9.54 8.69
C PRO A 235 -0.64 10.87 9.06
N HIS A 236 0.63 10.81 9.45
CA HIS A 236 1.48 12.00 9.56
C HIS A 236 2.21 12.20 8.24
N TYR A 237 2.01 13.35 7.60
CA TYR A 237 2.73 13.72 6.38
C TYR A 237 4.07 14.37 6.72
N ILE A 238 5.13 14.00 6.00
CA ILE A 238 6.44 14.67 6.12
C ILE A 238 6.51 15.82 5.13
N ALA A 239 6.73 17.02 5.65
CA ALA A 239 6.97 18.24 4.88
C ALA A 239 8.38 18.24 4.28
N VAL A 240 8.53 18.62 3.00
CA VAL A 240 9.84 18.63 2.29
C VAL A 240 10.11 19.95 1.55
N PHE A 241 9.59 21.06 2.07
CA PHE A 241 9.70 22.37 1.42
C PHE A 241 10.22 23.43 2.39
N SER A 242 10.88 24.45 1.83
CA SER A 242 11.22 25.69 2.53
C SER A 242 10.03 26.65 2.59
N LYS A 243 9.07 26.55 1.65
CA LYS A 243 7.81 27.31 1.62
C LYS A 243 6.75 26.59 0.77
N PHE A 244 5.53 26.48 1.27
CA PHE A 244 4.36 25.98 0.53
C PHE A 244 3.13 26.83 0.88
N GLU A 245 2.31 27.16 -0.12
CA GLU A 245 1.01 27.81 0.05
C GLU A 245 -0.06 27.01 -0.70
N ALA A 246 -1.07 26.53 0.03
CA ALA A 246 -2.27 25.94 -0.54
C ALA A 246 -3.52 26.61 0.00
N LYS A 247 -4.50 26.79 -0.89
CA LYS A 247 -5.85 27.22 -0.55
C LYS A 247 -6.72 25.98 -0.36
N ILE A 248 -6.86 25.53 0.87
CA ILE A 248 -7.78 24.43 1.22
C ILE A 248 -9.15 25.07 1.48
N GLY A 249 -10.04 24.98 0.50
CA GLY A 249 -11.43 25.41 0.66
C GLY A 249 -12.31 24.28 1.17
N LYS A 250 -13.18 24.54 2.13
CA LYS A 250 -14.38 23.72 2.33
C LYS A 250 -15.35 24.04 1.20
N ARG A 251 -15.58 23.11 0.27
CA ARG A 251 -16.76 23.17 -0.60
C ARG A 251 -17.92 22.54 0.17
N CYS A 252 -18.70 23.40 0.83
CA CYS A 252 -19.91 23.00 1.52
C CYS A 252 -21.11 23.50 0.73
N ASP A 253 -21.86 22.57 0.12
CA ASP A 253 -23.10 22.86 -0.61
C ASP A 253 -24.35 22.76 0.29
N PHE A 254 -24.18 22.76 1.62
CA PHE A 254 -25.28 22.69 2.60
C PHE A 254 -25.52 24.05 3.29
N PRO A 255 -26.79 24.41 3.57
CA PRO A 255 -27.11 25.60 4.36
C PRO A 255 -26.60 25.38 5.80
N ASN A 256 -25.78 26.31 6.31
CA ASN A 256 -25.12 26.35 7.64
C ASN A 256 -23.68 25.82 7.75
N CYS A 257 -22.90 25.76 6.67
CA CYS A 257 -21.46 25.51 6.79
C CYS A 257 -20.67 26.83 6.84
N ASP A 258 -20.02 27.10 7.97
CA ASP A 258 -19.03 28.17 8.10
C ASP A 258 -17.86 27.93 7.13
N LYS A 259 -17.70 28.85 6.18
CA LYS A 259 -16.63 28.83 5.17
C LYS A 259 -15.34 29.37 5.78
N GLU A 260 -14.74 28.62 6.69
CA GLU A 260 -13.35 28.92 7.06
C GLU A 260 -12.41 28.46 5.96
N LEU A 261 -11.70 29.44 5.38
CA LEU A 261 -10.59 29.20 4.47
C LEU A 261 -9.35 28.90 5.32
N ILE A 262 -8.90 27.65 5.36
CA ILE A 262 -7.69 27.31 6.12
C ILE A 262 -6.49 27.51 5.19
N LEU A 263 -5.80 28.63 5.36
CA LEU A 263 -4.48 28.87 4.77
C LEU A 263 -3.43 28.12 5.60
N TRP A 264 -2.94 26.99 5.07
CA TRP A 264 -1.78 26.33 5.64
C TRP A 264 -0.50 27.00 5.10
N ARG A 265 0.19 27.74 5.97
CA ARG A 265 1.59 28.15 5.78
C ARG A 265 2.46 27.33 6.71
N ILE A 266 3.21 26.38 6.16
CA ILE A 266 4.23 25.64 6.90
C ILE A 266 5.59 26.29 6.56
N PHE A 267 6.22 26.91 7.55
CA PHE A 267 7.62 27.33 7.51
C PHE A 267 8.45 26.29 8.26
N MET A 268 9.38 25.61 7.59
CA MET A 268 10.41 24.83 8.29
C MET A 268 11.65 25.71 8.39
N PHE A 269 11.97 26.17 9.59
CA PHE A 269 13.26 26.80 9.88
C PHE A 269 14.33 25.71 9.87
N SER A 270 15.32 25.85 9.00
CA SER A 270 16.56 25.08 9.10
C SER A 270 17.28 25.48 10.39
N GLN A 271 17.52 24.53 11.29
CA GLN A 271 18.66 24.59 12.21
C GLN A 271 19.77 23.74 11.62
#